data_AF-A0A1W1BZK0-F1
#
_entry.id   AF-A0A1W1BZK0-F1
#
_cell.length_a   1.000
_cell.length_b   1.000
_cell.length_c   1.000
_cell.angle_alpha   90.00
_cell.angle_beta   90.00
_cell.angle_gamma   90.00
#
_symmetry.space_group_name_H-M   'P 1'
#
loop_
_entity.id
_entity.type
_entity.pdbx_description
1 polymer ?
#
loop_
_entity_poly.entity_id
_entity_poly.type
_entity_poly.pdbx_seq_one_letter_code
_entity_poly.pdbx_strand_id
1 'polypeptide(L)'
;MKGLIIIGILITFGLIALNFYRTKGWKKLSISLAIFTIVLIFVGLSPMVRTVVPIFIAHLLLIVIAWGGVLYYIFRTKLYLPVILSPLATIALFLIMERVIGSGNP
;
A
#
# COMPACT_ATOMS: atom_id res chain seq x y z
N MET A 1 10.66 -5.39 13.86
CA MET A 1 9.67 -5.36 12.76
C MET A 1 9.22 -3.95 12.38
N LYS A 2 8.75 -3.12 13.33
CA LYS A 2 8.32 -1.73 13.03
C LYS A 2 9.43 -0.84 12.43
N GLY A 3 10.69 -1.05 12.82
CA GLY A 3 11.83 -0.30 12.28
C GLY A 3 12.04 -0.42 10.77
N LEU A 4 11.84 -1.61 10.19
CA LEU A 4 11.98 -1.81 8.73
C LEU A 4 10.93 -1.02 7.94
N ILE A 5 9.69 -0.99 8.45
CA ILE A 5 8.60 -0.22 7.84
C ILE A 5 8.94 1.28 7.92
N ILE A 6 9.41 1.76 9.07
CA ILE A 6 9.82 3.16 9.25
C ILE A 6 10.93 3.55 8.27
N ILE A 7 11.97 2.71 8.14
CA ILE A 7 13.07 2.94 7.19
C ILE A 7 12.54 2.98 5.75
N GLY A 8 11.68 2.03 5.37
CA GLY A 8 11.05 2.03 4.04
C GLY A 8 10.24 3.30 3.77
N ILE A 9 9.51 3.80 4.78
CA ILE A 9 8.76 5.05 4.69
C ILE A 9 9.70 6.24 4.46
N LEU A 10 10.75 6.36 5.27
CA LEU A 10 11.73 7.45 5.15
C LEU A 10 12.43 7.44 3.79
N ILE A 11 12.85 6.26 3.30
CA ILE A 11 13.46 6.11 1.98
C ILE A 11 12.49 6.56 0.88
N THR A 12 11.22 6.15 0.96
CA THR A 12 10.22 6.49 -0.07
C THR A 12 9.93 7.99 -0.07
N PHE A 13 9.80 8.61 1.11
CA PHE A 13 9.70 10.06 1.24
C PHE A 13 10.92 10.78 0.65
N GLY A 14 12.14 10.31 0.95
CA GLY A 14 13.37 10.85 0.39
C GLY A 14 13.39 10.77 -1.14
N LEU A 15 12.95 9.64 -1.72
CA LEU A 15 12.85 9.48 -3.18
C LEU A 15 11.82 10.41 -3.80
N ILE A 16 10.65 10.60 -3.17
CA ILE A 16 9.63 11.54 -3.62
C ILE A 16 10.19 12.98 -3.60
N ALA A 17 10.85 13.38 -2.51
CA ALA A 17 11.45 14.70 -2.37
C ALA A 17 12.56 14.94 -3.41
N LEU A 18 13.44 13.95 -3.64
CA LEU A 18 14.51 14.02 -4.64
C LEU A 18 13.94 14.12 -6.06
N ASN A 19 12.87 13.39 -6.37
CA ASN A 19 12.18 13.48 -7.66
C ASN A 19 11.61 14.88 -7.89
N PHE A 20 10.99 15.45 -6.85
CA PHE A 20 10.45 16.80 -6.90
C PHE A 20 11.55 17.85 -7.06
N TYR A 21 12.68 17.73 -6.34
CA TYR A 21 13.79 18.65 -6.49
C TYR A 21 14.34 18.67 -7.93
N ARG A 22 14.45 17.50 -8.57
CA ARG A 22 14.95 17.38 -9.95
C ARG A 22 13.97 17.89 -11.01
N THR A 23 12.67 17.67 -10.83
CA THR A 23 11.67 17.94 -11.87
C THR A 23 10.87 19.23 -11.63
N LYS A 24 10.86 19.73 -10.39
CA LYS A 24 9.98 20.81 -9.89
C LYS A 24 8.48 20.61 -10.22
N GLY A 25 8.08 19.36 -10.45
CA GLY A 25 6.74 19.00 -10.89
C GLY A 25 5.77 18.80 -9.74
N TRP A 26 5.03 19.85 -9.35
CA TRP A 26 4.01 19.80 -8.29
C TRP A 26 2.94 18.73 -8.51
N LYS A 27 2.50 18.53 -9.76
CA LYS A 27 1.51 17.49 -10.11
C LYS A 27 2.01 16.08 -9.80
N LYS A 28 3.29 15.81 -10.07
CA LYS A 28 3.88 14.49 -9.81
C LYS A 28 4.11 14.27 -8.31
N LEU A 29 4.50 15.32 -7.60
CA LEU A 29 4.64 15.30 -6.14
C LEU A 29 3.31 14.93 -5.46
N SER A 30 2.22 15.62 -5.79
CA SER A 30 0.92 15.39 -5.16
C SER A 30 0.39 13.99 -5.45
N ILE A 31 0.51 13.50 -6.68
CA ILE A 31 0.11 12.13 -7.02
C ILE A 31 0.97 11.11 -6.28
N SER A 32 2.30 11.29 -6.22
CA SER A 32 3.20 10.37 -5.51
C SER A 32 2.88 10.30 -4.02
N LEU A 33 2.61 11.45 -3.38
CA LEU A 33 2.20 11.52 -1.99
C LEU A 33 0.83 10.85 -1.78
N ALA A 34 -0.14 11.12 -2.65
CA ALA A 34 -1.48 10.53 -2.54
C ALA A 34 -1.44 9.00 -2.60
N ILE A 35 -0.76 8.43 -3.60
CA ILE A 35 -0.66 6.97 -3.73
C ILE A 35 0.16 6.35 -2.60
N PHE A 36 1.20 7.04 -2.13
CA PHE A 36 2.00 6.54 -1.03
C PHE A 36 1.19 6.50 0.26
N THR A 37 0.43 7.56 0.57
CA THR A 37 -0.51 7.59 1.69
C THR A 37 -1.54 6.47 1.61
N ILE A 38 -2.09 6.18 0.42
CA ILE A 38 -3.02 5.05 0.23
C ILE A 38 -2.35 3.72 0.60
N VAL A 39 -1.10 3.47 0.19
CA VAL A 39 -0.36 2.26 0.58
C VAL A 39 -0.15 2.20 2.10
N LEU A 40 0.15 3.32 2.76
CA LEU A 40 0.29 3.38 4.22
C LEU A 40 -1.02 3.07 4.94
N ILE A 41 -2.17 3.50 4.39
CA ILE A 41 -3.48 3.12 4.93
C ILE A 41 -3.64 1.60 4.88
N PHE A 42 -3.31 0.94 3.78
CA PHE A 42 -3.36 -0.52 3.71
C PHE A 42 -2.43 -1.22 4.71
N VAL A 43 -1.21 -0.70 4.91
CA VAL A 43 -0.32 -1.19 5.99
C VAL A 43 -0.99 -1.05 7.36
N GLY A 44 -1.67 0.06 7.62
CA GLY A 44 -2.39 0.29 8.87
C GLY A 44 -3.60 -0.63 9.07
N LEU A 45 -4.28 -1.03 7.99
CA LEU A 45 -5.44 -1.94 8.01
C LEU A 45 -5.06 -3.43 8.10
N SER A 46 -3.77 -3.77 7.91
CA SER A 46 -3.28 -5.14 7.98
C SER A 46 -3.66 -5.93 9.24
N PRO A 47 -3.79 -5.33 10.45
CA PRO A 47 -4.25 -6.05 11.63
C PRO A 47 -5.68 -6.59 11.51
N MET A 48 -6.56 -5.95 10.74
CA MET A 48 -7.97 -6.35 10.61
C MET A 48 -8.10 -7.72 9.92
N VAL A 49 -7.31 -7.94 8.87
CA VAL A 49 -7.35 -9.18 8.09
C VAL A 49 -6.50 -10.30 8.70
N ARG A 50 -5.85 -10.07 9.85
CA ARG A 50 -4.92 -11.03 10.49
C ARG A 50 -5.60 -12.31 10.97
N THR A 51 -6.90 -12.25 11.27
CA THR A 51 -7.69 -13.40 11.73
C THR A 51 -7.80 -14.50 10.68
N VAL A 52 -7.70 -14.16 9.39
CA VAL A 52 -7.72 -15.11 8.27
C VAL A 52 -6.32 -15.19 7.65
N VAL A 53 -5.49 -16.11 8.14
CA VAL A 53 -4.06 -16.21 7.80
C VAL A 53 -3.77 -16.19 6.28
N PRO A 54 -4.49 -16.93 5.41
CA PRO A 54 -4.24 -16.87 3.97
C PRO A 54 -4.48 -15.49 3.37
N ILE A 55 -5.54 -14.79 3.81
CA ILE A 55 -5.83 -13.41 3.36
C ILE A 55 -4.77 -12.46 3.87
N PHE A 56 -4.34 -12.62 5.13
CA PHE A 56 -3.29 -11.79 5.70
C PHE A 56 -1.97 -11.87 4.92
N ILE A 57 -1.53 -13.09 4.55
CA ILE A 57 -0.33 -13.28 3.74
C ILE A 57 -0.49 -12.64 2.36
N ALA A 58 -1.62 -12.88 1.70
CA ALA A 58 -1.92 -12.26 0.40
C ALA A 58 -1.92 -10.72 0.50
N HIS A 59 -2.51 -10.16 1.56
CA HIS A 59 -2.56 -8.73 1.80
C HIS A 59 -1.16 -8.12 1.96
N LEU A 60 -0.29 -8.76 2.74
CA LEU A 60 1.11 -8.31 2.90
C LEU A 60 1.88 -8.35 1.58
N LEU A 61 1.73 -9.41 0.78
CA LEU A 61 2.38 -9.50 -0.52
C LEU A 61 1.89 -8.39 -1.47
N LEU A 62 0.58 -8.16 -1.52
CA LEU A 62 0.00 -7.10 -2.34
C LEU A 62 0.43 -5.71 -1.87
N ILE A 63 0.62 -5.48 -0.56
CA ILE A 63 1.21 -4.22 -0.05
C ILE A 63 2.63 -4.03 -0.58
N VAL A 64 3.47 -5.07 -0.53
CA VAL A 64 4.85 -4.99 -1.04
C VAL A 64 4.85 -4.68 -2.54
N ILE A 65 3.97 -5.33 -3.31
CA ILE A 65 3.80 -5.08 -4.74
C ILE A 65 3.28 -3.64 -4.99
N ALA A 66 2.28 -3.19 -4.24
CA ALA A 66 1.73 -1.84 -4.33
C ALA A 66 2.79 -0.78 -4.02
N TRP A 67 3.64 -1.02 -3.02
CA TRP A 67 4.80 -0.18 -2.70
C TRP A 67 5.80 -0.13 -3.87
N GLY A 68 6.10 -1.29 -4.48
CA GLY A 68 6.88 -1.35 -5.72
C GLY A 68 6.24 -0.53 -6.86
N GLY A 69 4.91 -0.53 -6.95
CA GLY A 69 4.14 0.31 -7.87
C GLY A 69 4.33 1.82 -7.64
N VAL A 70 4.41 2.26 -6.38
CA VAL A 70 4.74 3.66 -6.03
C VAL A 70 6.15 4.01 -6.53
N LEU A 71 7.14 3.17 -6.26
CA LEU A 71 8.51 3.38 -6.74
C LEU A 71 8.55 3.42 -8.27
N TYR A 72 7.85 2.50 -8.93
CA TYR A 72 7.76 2.46 -10.37
C TYR A 72 7.15 3.76 -10.94
N TYR A 73 6.08 4.29 -10.33
CA TYR A 73 5.51 5.57 -10.73
C TYR A 73 6.52 6.73 -10.59
N ILE A 74 7.27 6.76 -9.49
CA ILE A 74 8.30 7.79 -9.25
C ILE A 74 9.35 7.78 -10.39
N PHE A 75 9.84 6.60 -10.80
CA PHE A 75 10.90 6.48 -11.80
C PHE A 75 10.42 6.52 -13.25
N ARG A 76 9.24 5.95 -13.56
CA ARG A 76 8.74 5.77 -14.94
C ARG A 76 7.52 6.63 -15.27
N THR A 77 7.00 7.41 -14.33
CA THR A 77 5.82 8.31 -14.49
C THR A 77 4.52 7.61 -14.94
N LYS A 78 4.50 6.28 -15.04
CA LYS A 78 3.33 5.49 -15.40
C LYS A 78 2.65 4.98 -14.15
N LEU A 79 1.39 5.38 -13.98
CA LEU A 79 0.58 5.02 -12.81
C LEU A 79 -0.19 3.73 -13.10
N TYR A 80 0.19 2.64 -12.44
CA TYR A 80 -0.56 1.39 -12.49
C TYR A 80 -1.51 1.31 -11.29
N LEU A 81 -2.63 2.03 -11.39
CA LEU A 81 -3.63 2.12 -10.34
C LEU A 81 -4.16 0.74 -9.86
N PRO A 82 -4.40 -0.26 -10.75
CA PRO A 82 -4.83 -1.59 -10.30
C PRO A 82 -3.82 -2.27 -9.38
N VAL A 83 -2.52 -2.03 -9.58
CA VAL A 83 -1.46 -2.59 -8.73
C VAL A 83 -1.47 -1.93 -7.35
N ILE A 84 -1.60 -0.61 -7.30
CA ILE A 84 -1.62 0.16 -6.06
C ILE A 84 -2.87 -0.16 -5.23
N LEU A 85 -4.02 -0.35 -5.88
CA LEU A 85 -5.29 -0.67 -5.23
C LEU A 85 -5.49 -2.16 -5.00
N SER A 86 -4.58 -3.04 -5.45
CA SER A 86 -4.72 -4.48 -5.29
C SER A 86 -4.94 -4.95 -3.83
N PRO A 87 -4.35 -4.34 -2.78
CA PRO A 87 -4.65 -4.73 -1.40
C PRO A 87 -6.12 -4.52 -1.00
N LEU A 88 -6.86 -3.65 -1.70
CA LEU A 88 -8.29 -3.46 -1.49
C LEU A 88 -9.08 -4.76 -1.77
N ALA A 89 -8.63 -5.57 -2.74
CA ALA A 89 -9.28 -6.84 -3.06
C ALA A 89 -9.26 -7.80 -1.86
N THR A 90 -8.14 -7.87 -1.14
CA THR A 90 -8.05 -8.70 0.07
C THR A 90 -8.91 -8.19 1.23
N ILE A 91 -9.08 -6.87 1.35
CA ILE A 91 -10.01 -6.28 2.35
C ILE A 91 -11.46 -6.62 1.98
N ALA A 92 -11.83 -6.45 0.71
CA ALA A 92 -13.17 -6.81 0.25
C ALA A 92 -13.47 -8.30 0.46
N LEU A 93 -12.52 -9.17 0.14
CA LEU A 93 -12.65 -10.62 0.34
C LEU A 93 -12.76 -10.98 1.83
N PHE A 94 -12.01 -10.31 2.69
CA PHE A 94 -12.14 -10.46 4.15
C PHE A 94 -13.54 -10.10 4.63
N LEU A 95 -14.09 -8.94 4.23
CA LEU A 95 -15.43 -8.49 4.62
C LEU A 95 -16.53 -9.45 4.13
N ILE A 96 -16.38 -9.99 2.92
CA ILE A 96 -17.31 -11.01 2.39
C ILE A 96 -17.24 -12.28 3.22
N MET A 97 -16.04 -12.79 3.53
CA MET A 97 -15.88 -13.98 4.36
C MET A 97 -16.43 -13.78 5.77
N GLU A 98 -16.13 -12.64 6.40
CA GLU A 98 -16.64 -12.31 7.73
C GLU A 98 -18.17 -12.30 7.74
N ARG A 99 -18.80 -11.73 6.71
CA ARG A 99 -20.27 -11.67 6.59
C ARG A 99 -20.92 -13.03 6.34
N VAL A 100 -20.29 -13.91 5.57
CA VAL A 100 -20.86 -15.21 5.16
C VAL A 100 -20.57 -16.30 6.19
N ILE A 101 -19.36 -16.35 6.73
CA ILE A 101 -18.88 -17.44 7.59
C ILE A 101 -19.01 -17.06 9.07
N GLY A 102 -19.08 -15.77 9.39
CA GLY A 102 -19.12 -15.32 10.78
C GLY A 102 -17.80 -15.63 11.49
N SER A 103 -16.67 -15.12 10.99
CA SER A 103 -15.37 -15.29 11.66
C SER A 103 -15.21 -14.46 12.94
N GLY A 104 -16.32 -14.09 13.59
CA GLY A 104 -16.41 -13.15 14.71
C GLY A 104 -17.37 -13.55 15.81
N ASN A 105 -17.73 -14.84 15.95
CA ASN A 105 -18.31 -15.36 17.19
C ASN A 105 -17.32 -16.34 17.83
N PRO A 106 -16.87 -16.13 19.08
CA PRO A 106 -16.39 -17.23 19.91
C PRO A 106 -17.51 -18.25 20.19
#